data_AF-A0A8K0CNC4-F1
#
_entry.id   AF-A0A8K0CNC4-F1
#
_cell.length_a   1.000
_cell.length_b   1.000
_cell.length_c   1.000
_cell.angle_alpha   90.00
_cell.angle_beta   90.00
_cell.angle_gamma   90.00
#
_symmetry.space_group_name_H-M   'P 1'
#
loop_
_entity.id
_entity.type
_entity.pdbx_description
1 polymer ?
#
loop_
_entity_poly.entity_id
_entity_poly.type
_entity_poly.pdbx_seq_one_letter_code
_entity_poly.pdbx_strand_id
1 'polypeptide(L)'
;MQNYLKRLAKENPEIVTLENYGLSYEKRNLTLLRISKKNEHNISKPLIFVDSGIHAMEWIGPSQALYIINQLVENPKNSYLIEKVDWIVIPLLNPDGYEYSHTTNRFWRRTRSKGEKCDGVDPNRNFDIHWMGAGGSSKECSLFYAGPKPFSEPETVALSQAIHKYANRTKLYLTIHSPAQCLLYPWGYTNDPPSNERQLHDLGEKVARAIFAVNATTYDIGSSFNTLNPAAGSSRDWAYGVANISLSYT
;
A
#
# COMPACT_ATOMS: atom_id res chain seq x y z
N MET A 1 -1.93 15.34 -9.09
CA MET A 1 -2.61 14.32 -8.26
C MET A 1 -3.74 14.91 -7.42
N GLN A 2 -3.48 15.78 -6.43
CA GLN A 2 -4.52 16.25 -5.50
C GLN A 2 -5.73 16.92 -6.17
N ASN A 3 -5.51 17.73 -7.20
CA ASN A 3 -6.61 18.35 -7.96
C ASN A 3 -7.47 17.31 -8.70
N TYR A 4 -6.87 16.22 -9.20
CA TYR A 4 -7.61 15.13 -9.84
C TYR A 4 -8.53 14.42 -8.84
N LEU A 5 -8.02 14.10 -7.64
CA LEU A 5 -8.81 13.45 -6.59
C LEU A 5 -9.98 14.34 -6.11
N LYS A 6 -9.72 15.63 -5.91
CA LYS A 6 -10.76 16.62 -5.55
C LYS A 6 -11.82 16.76 -6.64
N ARG A 7 -11.41 16.76 -7.91
CA ARG A 7 -12.34 16.78 -9.05
C ARG A 7 -13.25 15.56 -9.02
N LEU A 8 -12.69 14.35 -8.91
CA LEU A 8 -13.49 13.12 -8.88
C LEU A 8 -14.52 13.11 -7.75
N ALA A 9 -14.11 13.51 -6.54
CA ALA A 9 -15.02 13.57 -5.38
C ALA A 9 -16.15 14.60 -5.57
N LYS A 10 -15.87 15.71 -6.27
CA LYS A 10 -16.88 16.74 -6.60
C LYS A 10 -17.84 16.28 -7.69
N GLU A 11 -17.34 15.58 -8.70
CA GLU A 11 -18.12 15.15 -9.86
C GLU A 11 -18.92 13.86 -9.62
N ASN A 12 -18.49 13.02 -8.66
CA ASN A 12 -19.10 11.72 -8.37
C ASN A 12 -19.40 11.55 -6.86
N PRO A 13 -20.09 12.50 -6.21
CA PRO A 13 -20.28 12.53 -4.75
C PRO A 13 -21.07 11.33 -4.20
N GLU A 14 -21.83 10.65 -5.05
CA GLU A 14 -22.62 9.47 -4.69
C GLU A 14 -21.80 8.18 -4.57
N ILE A 15 -20.61 8.13 -5.18
CA ILE A 15 -19.71 6.96 -5.12
C ILE A 15 -18.31 7.27 -4.58
N VAL A 16 -17.83 8.52 -4.62
CA VAL A 16 -16.48 8.91 -4.17
C VAL A 16 -16.55 9.78 -2.92
N THR A 17 -15.83 9.38 -1.87
CA THR A 17 -15.56 10.22 -0.70
C THR A 17 -14.05 10.41 -0.55
N LEU A 18 -13.60 11.65 -0.39
CA LEU A 18 -12.21 12.00 -0.11
C LEU A 18 -12.05 12.25 1.39
N GLU A 19 -11.13 11.55 2.05
CA GLU A 19 -10.84 11.73 3.47
C GLU A 19 -9.36 12.06 3.68
N ASN A 20 -9.10 13.01 4.59
CA ASN A 20 -7.77 13.22 5.15
C ASN A 20 -7.62 12.31 6.36
N TYR A 21 -6.69 11.35 6.34
CA TYR A 21 -6.46 10.40 7.45
C TYR A 21 -5.25 10.73 8.30
N GLY A 22 -4.57 11.85 8.04
CA GLY A 22 -3.43 12.27 8.85
C GLY A 22 -2.58 13.31 8.14
N LEU A 23 -1.47 13.66 8.76
CA LEU A 23 -0.49 14.57 8.18
C LEU A 23 0.85 13.85 8.09
N SER A 24 1.57 14.07 7.00
CA SER A 24 2.97 13.67 6.88
C SER A 24 3.87 14.44 7.85
N TYR A 25 5.14 14.07 7.91
CA TYR A 25 6.12 14.77 8.75
C TYR A 25 6.17 16.27 8.45
N GLU A 26 6.28 16.65 7.18
CA GLU A 26 6.30 18.03 6.68
C GLU A 26 4.89 18.64 6.51
N LYS A 27 3.87 18.05 7.15
CA LYS A 27 2.50 18.58 7.26
C LYS A 27 1.68 18.62 5.96
N ARG A 28 1.95 17.72 5.01
CA ARG A 28 1.08 17.49 3.85
C ARG A 28 -0.07 16.56 4.24
N ASN A 29 -1.24 16.78 3.66
CA ASN A 29 -2.40 15.91 3.89
C ASN A 29 -2.16 14.50 3.37
N LEU A 30 -2.40 13.51 4.22
CA LEU A 30 -2.48 12.11 3.83
C LEU A 30 -3.90 11.83 3.36
N THR A 31 -4.05 11.55 2.07
CA THR A 31 -5.35 11.49 1.40
C THR A 31 -5.71 10.05 1.06
N LEU A 32 -6.91 9.61 1.45
CA LEU A 32 -7.51 8.36 0.98
C LEU A 32 -8.78 8.65 0.19
N LEU A 33 -9.08 7.78 -0.77
CA LEU A 33 -10.36 7.74 -1.47
C LEU A 33 -11.14 6.52 -1.01
N ARG A 34 -12.38 6.74 -0.58
CA ARG A 34 -13.38 5.68 -0.46
C ARG A 34 -14.25 5.68 -1.71
N ILE A 35 -14.27 4.56 -2.42
CA ILE A 35 -15.11 4.35 -3.60
C ILE A 35 -16.13 3.27 -3.26
N SER A 36 -17.39 3.65 -3.17
CA SER A 36 -18.48 2.76 -2.73
C SER A 36 -19.81 3.22 -3.30
N LYS A 37 -20.47 2.35 -4.06
CA LYS A 37 -21.87 2.56 -4.46
C LYS A 37 -22.81 2.04 -3.37
N LYS A 38 -23.77 2.86 -2.94
CA LYS A 38 -24.77 2.44 -1.94
C LYS A 38 -25.56 1.23 -2.47
N ASN A 39 -25.80 0.27 -1.59
CA ASN A 39 -26.65 -0.89 -1.89
C ASN A 39 -28.01 -0.66 -1.23
N GLU A 40 -29.09 -0.84 -1.98
CA GLU A 40 -30.48 -0.70 -1.54
C GLU A 40 -30.84 -1.65 -0.38
N HIS A 41 -30.13 -2.78 -0.25
CA HIS A 41 -30.37 -3.80 0.77
C HIS A 41 -29.48 -3.66 2.03
N ASN A 42 -28.72 -2.57 2.15
CA ASN A 42 -27.88 -2.26 3.32
C ASN A 42 -26.89 -3.38 3.73
N ILE A 43 -26.46 -4.20 2.77
CA ILE A 43 -25.48 -5.28 2.99
C ILE A 43 -24.08 -4.67 3.10
N SER A 44 -23.36 -5.02 4.17
CA SER A 44 -21.95 -4.70 4.32
C SER A 44 -21.11 -5.40 3.25
N LYS A 45 -20.66 -4.66 2.24
CA LYS A 45 -19.83 -5.17 1.14
C LYS A 45 -18.43 -5.58 1.63
N PRO A 46 -17.82 -6.63 1.05
CA PRO A 46 -16.39 -6.86 1.22
C PRO A 46 -15.58 -5.64 0.75
N LEU A 47 -14.42 -5.42 1.36
CA LEU A 47 -13.57 -4.26 1.07
C LEU A 47 -12.22 -4.69 0.52
N ILE A 48 -11.71 -3.95 -0.47
CA ILE A 48 -10.33 -4.03 -0.94
C ILE A 48 -9.62 -2.73 -0.54
N PHE A 49 -8.50 -2.88 0.16
CA PHE A 49 -7.66 -1.76 0.59
C PHE A 49 -6.40 -1.74 -0.25
N VAL A 50 -6.13 -0.62 -0.92
CA VAL A 50 -4.97 -0.42 -1.77
C VAL A 50 -4.20 0.80 -1.30
N ASP A 51 -2.89 0.68 -1.15
CA ASP A 51 -1.99 1.83 -1.05
C ASP A 51 -0.83 1.75 -2.06
N SER A 52 -0.16 2.88 -2.25
CA SER A 52 0.98 3.00 -3.15
C SER A 52 1.86 4.19 -2.76
N GLY A 53 3.07 4.22 -3.32
CA GLY A 53 3.98 5.35 -3.13
C GLY A 53 4.48 5.49 -1.69
N ILE A 54 4.60 4.37 -0.98
CA ILE A 54 5.27 4.31 0.32
C ILE A 54 6.79 4.58 0.16
N HIS A 55 7.40 4.09 -0.93
CA HIS A 55 8.73 4.51 -1.36
C HIS A 55 8.65 5.61 -2.40
N ALA A 56 9.32 6.72 -2.14
CA ALA A 56 9.18 7.96 -2.90
C ALA A 56 9.62 7.87 -4.38
N MET A 57 10.71 7.16 -4.68
CA MET A 57 11.25 7.04 -6.04
C MET A 57 10.43 6.14 -6.98
N GLU A 58 9.50 5.35 -6.45
CA GLU A 58 8.72 4.33 -7.17
C GLU A 58 7.51 4.96 -7.88
N TRP A 59 7.76 5.92 -8.78
CA TRP A 59 6.75 6.79 -9.40
C TRP A 59 5.63 6.05 -10.14
N ILE A 60 5.88 4.84 -10.64
CA ILE A 60 4.84 4.03 -11.27
C ILE A 60 3.77 3.57 -10.27
N GLY A 61 4.08 3.43 -8.98
CA GLY A 61 3.13 3.04 -7.94
C GLY A 61 1.97 4.03 -7.82
N PRO A 62 2.22 5.32 -7.53
CA PRO A 62 1.18 6.34 -7.52
C PRO A 62 0.42 6.46 -8.84
N SER A 63 1.10 6.35 -9.99
CA SER A 63 0.43 6.35 -11.30
C SER A 63 -0.52 5.16 -11.46
N GLN A 64 -0.13 3.96 -11.01
CA GLN A 64 -0.95 2.76 -11.05
C GLN A 64 -2.17 2.88 -10.13
N ALA A 65 -2.01 3.42 -8.92
CA ALA A 65 -3.14 3.67 -8.03
C ALA A 65 -4.13 4.70 -8.60
N LEU A 66 -3.64 5.74 -9.26
CA LEU A 66 -4.50 6.68 -10.00
C LEU A 66 -5.22 6.01 -11.17
N TYR A 67 -4.55 5.09 -11.88
CA TYR A 67 -5.19 4.31 -12.93
C TYR A 67 -6.29 3.40 -12.38
N ILE A 68 -6.08 2.74 -11.23
CA ILE A 68 -7.12 1.96 -10.53
C ILE A 68 -8.32 2.86 -10.20
N ILE A 69 -8.08 4.05 -9.63
CA ILE A 69 -9.15 5.02 -9.33
C ILE A 69 -9.92 5.39 -10.60
N ASN A 70 -9.22 5.73 -11.69
CA ASN A 70 -9.84 6.02 -12.98
C ASN A 70 -10.69 4.85 -13.49
N GLN A 71 -10.18 3.62 -13.41
CA GLN A 71 -10.91 2.42 -13.83
C GLN A 71 -12.15 2.13 -12.99
N LEU A 72 -12.16 2.51 -11.71
CA LEU A 72 -13.30 2.29 -10.81
C LEU A 72 -14.37 3.38 -10.94
N VAL A 73 -13.97 4.63 -11.19
CA VAL A 73 -14.87 5.80 -11.15
C VAL A 73 -15.28 6.25 -12.54
N GLU A 74 -14.34 6.33 -13.49
CA GLU A 74 -14.55 6.96 -14.80
C GLU A 74 -14.81 5.94 -15.92
N ASN A 75 -14.56 4.64 -15.70
CA ASN A 75 -14.82 3.59 -16.70
C ASN A 75 -16.13 2.81 -16.41
N PRO A 76 -17.22 3.06 -17.16
CA PRO A 76 -18.52 2.43 -16.90
C PRO A 76 -18.51 0.91 -17.11
N LYS A 77 -17.58 0.36 -17.91
CA LYS A 77 -17.44 -1.10 -18.12
C LYS A 77 -17.07 -1.83 -16.83
N ASN A 78 -16.50 -1.11 -15.86
CA ASN A 78 -16.03 -1.64 -14.58
C ASN A 78 -16.96 -1.30 -13.41
N SER A 79 -18.12 -0.68 -13.67
CA SER A 79 -19.08 -0.27 -12.62
C SER A 79 -19.50 -1.42 -11.69
N TYR A 80 -19.55 -2.66 -12.20
CA TYR A 80 -19.85 -3.85 -11.41
C TYR A 80 -18.86 -4.08 -10.24
N LEU A 81 -17.62 -3.57 -10.33
CA LEU A 81 -16.61 -3.71 -9.28
C LEU A 81 -17.00 -2.93 -8.02
N ILE A 82 -17.55 -1.73 -8.16
CA ILE A 82 -17.95 -0.88 -7.03
C ILE A 82 -19.36 -1.20 -6.51
N GLU A 83 -20.15 -1.94 -7.29
CA GLU A 83 -21.44 -2.49 -6.88
C GLU A 83 -21.31 -3.64 -5.91
N LYS A 84 -20.27 -4.47 -6.05
CA LYS A 84 -20.05 -5.67 -5.23
C LYS A 84 -18.99 -5.49 -4.15
N VAL A 85 -18.07 -4.54 -4.32
CA VAL A 85 -16.90 -4.33 -3.45
C VAL A 85 -16.76 -2.85 -3.09
N ASP A 86 -16.37 -2.57 -1.85
CA ASP A 86 -15.92 -1.25 -1.43
C ASP A 86 -14.41 -1.13 -1.59
N TRP A 87 -13.95 0.04 -2.02
CA TRP A 87 -12.52 0.27 -2.23
C TRP A 87 -12.05 1.42 -1.34
N ILE A 88 -10.92 1.20 -0.67
CA ILE A 88 -10.13 2.25 -0.07
C ILE A 88 -8.83 2.33 -0.86
N VAL A 89 -8.52 3.49 -1.42
CA VAL A 89 -7.30 3.70 -2.21
C VAL A 89 -6.52 4.89 -1.66
N ILE A 90 -5.27 4.64 -1.26
CA ILE A 90 -4.28 5.66 -0.90
C ILE A 90 -3.28 5.76 -2.07
N PRO A 91 -3.43 6.75 -2.96
CA PRO A 91 -2.57 6.86 -4.15
C PRO A 91 -1.16 7.38 -3.85
N LEU A 92 -0.93 7.92 -2.65
CA LEU A 92 0.38 8.40 -2.25
C LEU A 92 0.51 8.40 -0.72
N LEU A 93 1.24 7.43 -0.19
CA LEU A 93 1.46 7.29 1.24
C LEU A 93 2.56 8.21 1.79
N ASN A 94 3.65 8.39 1.03
CA ASN A 94 4.81 9.19 1.43
C ASN A 94 4.91 10.47 0.58
N PRO A 95 4.04 11.48 0.80
CA PRO A 95 4.00 12.68 -0.04
C PRO A 95 5.26 13.54 0.09
N ASP A 96 5.91 13.55 1.25
CA ASP A 96 7.10 14.37 1.48
C ASP A 96 8.29 13.81 0.72
N GLY A 97 8.52 12.50 0.83
CA GLY A 97 9.57 11.84 0.06
C GLY A 97 9.30 11.96 -1.43
N TYR A 98 8.03 11.80 -1.87
CA TYR A 98 7.66 11.93 -3.27
C TYR A 98 7.95 13.32 -3.82
N GLU A 99 7.54 14.39 -3.12
CA GLU A 99 7.89 15.77 -3.50
C GLU A 99 9.41 15.98 -3.57
N TYR A 100 10.15 15.46 -2.59
CA TYR A 100 11.61 15.53 -2.57
C TYR A 100 12.24 14.79 -3.76
N SER A 101 11.62 13.70 -4.23
CA SER A 101 12.07 12.98 -5.43
C SER A 101 11.85 13.74 -6.74
N HIS A 102 10.88 14.65 -6.79
CA HIS A 102 10.65 15.52 -7.95
C HIS A 102 11.55 16.75 -7.95
N THR A 103 11.86 17.28 -6.77
CA THR A 103 12.51 18.60 -6.65
C THR A 103 14.00 18.53 -6.35
N THR A 104 14.48 17.47 -5.67
CA THR A 104 15.83 17.44 -5.12
C THR A 104 16.60 16.16 -5.45
N ASN A 105 16.05 14.98 -5.14
CA ASN A 105 16.75 13.71 -5.36
C ASN A 105 15.80 12.64 -5.90
N ARG A 106 15.86 12.40 -7.22
CA ARG A 106 15.04 11.42 -7.92
C ARG A 106 15.05 10.01 -7.30
N PHE A 107 16.17 9.60 -6.70
CA PHE A 107 16.33 8.27 -6.10
C PHE A 107 16.02 8.25 -4.61
N TRP A 108 15.40 9.30 -4.06
CA TRP A 108 14.95 9.30 -2.67
C TRP A 108 13.87 8.25 -2.45
N ARG A 109 14.06 7.38 -1.45
CA ARG A 109 13.15 6.29 -1.11
C ARG A 109 12.33 6.55 0.16
N ARG A 110 12.98 7.16 1.16
CA ARG A 110 12.54 7.21 2.56
C ARG A 110 11.49 8.29 2.82
N THR A 111 10.98 8.37 4.04
CA THR A 111 10.23 9.54 4.54
C THR A 111 11.14 10.78 4.62
N ARG A 112 10.63 11.91 5.13
CA ARG A 112 11.40 13.16 5.33
C ARG A 112 11.50 13.58 6.80
N SER A 113 11.31 12.63 7.73
CA SER A 113 11.56 12.88 9.15
C SER A 113 13.01 13.29 9.41
N LYS A 114 13.23 14.16 10.40
CA LYS A 114 14.58 14.62 10.75
C LYS A 114 15.28 13.62 11.65
N GLY A 115 16.45 13.19 11.20
CA GLY A 115 17.38 12.38 11.96
C GLY A 115 18.52 13.21 12.56
N GLU A 116 19.40 12.58 13.33
CA GLU A 116 20.62 13.20 13.87
C GLU A 116 21.69 13.37 12.78
N LYS A 117 21.88 12.34 11.95
CA LYS A 117 22.89 12.31 10.86
C LYS A 117 22.26 12.29 9.48
N CYS A 118 21.16 11.55 9.32
CA CYS A 118 20.51 11.35 8.03
C CYS A 118 18.99 11.43 8.17
N ASP A 119 18.36 12.22 7.29
CA ASP A 119 16.89 12.36 7.26
C ASP A 119 16.20 11.10 6.74
N GLY A 120 15.06 10.75 7.33
CA GLY A 120 14.11 9.79 6.79
C GLY A 120 14.35 8.35 7.21
N VAL A 121 13.23 7.64 7.35
CA VAL A 121 13.11 6.22 7.67
C VAL A 121 12.61 5.46 6.44
N ASP A 122 12.94 4.18 6.29
CA ASP A 122 12.25 3.30 5.34
C ASP A 122 10.86 2.98 5.93
N PRO A 123 9.78 3.57 5.37
CA PRO A 123 8.44 3.38 5.93
C PRO A 123 7.98 1.91 5.83
N ASN A 124 8.53 1.10 4.92
CA ASN A 124 8.21 -0.34 4.82
C ASN A 124 9.16 -1.23 5.65
N ARG A 125 9.83 -0.64 6.66
CA ARG A 125 10.52 -1.32 7.76
C ARG A 125 10.02 -0.85 9.14
N ASN A 126 9.04 0.04 9.17
CA ASN A 126 8.65 0.77 10.38
C ASN A 126 7.38 0.23 11.05
N PHE A 127 6.78 -0.85 10.57
CA PHE A 127 5.58 -1.44 11.19
C PHE A 127 5.95 -2.33 12.38
N ASP A 128 5.06 -2.38 13.38
CA ASP A 128 5.24 -3.21 14.60
C ASP A 128 4.95 -4.71 14.33
N ILE A 129 5.77 -5.32 13.50
CA ILE A 129 5.77 -6.77 13.27
C ILE A 129 7.20 -7.24 12.99
N HIS A 130 7.78 -7.94 13.96
CA HIS A 130 9.20 -8.31 13.92
C HIS A 130 10.11 -7.13 13.58
N TRP A 131 9.77 -5.93 14.08
CA TRP A 131 10.46 -4.68 13.77
C TRP A 131 11.96 -4.78 14.06
N MET A 132 12.78 -4.17 13.20
CA MET A 132 14.25 -4.28 13.23
C MET A 132 14.79 -5.73 13.00
N GLY A 133 13.94 -6.66 12.56
CA GLY A 133 14.32 -8.01 12.17
C GLY A 133 15.01 -8.08 10.80
N ALA A 134 14.93 -9.25 10.16
CA ALA A 134 15.61 -9.54 8.90
C ALA A 134 15.27 -8.50 7.81
N GLY A 135 16.31 -7.91 7.20
CA GLY A 135 16.16 -6.89 6.16
C GLY A 135 15.90 -5.46 6.65
N GLY A 136 15.78 -5.23 7.96
CA GLY A 136 15.80 -3.90 8.58
C GLY A 136 17.21 -3.47 8.99
N SER A 137 17.39 -2.17 9.26
CA SER A 137 18.67 -1.60 9.72
C SER A 137 18.44 -0.58 10.82
N SER A 138 19.28 -0.59 11.86
CA SER A 138 19.32 0.45 12.90
C SER A 138 20.24 1.63 12.55
N LYS A 139 21.01 1.51 11.45
CA LYS A 139 21.88 2.59 10.96
C LYS A 139 21.06 3.65 10.25
N GLU A 140 21.03 4.86 10.80
CA GLU A 140 20.21 5.98 10.33
C GLU A 140 20.43 6.38 8.86
N CYS A 141 21.66 6.24 8.35
CA CYS A 141 21.97 6.54 6.94
C CYS A 141 21.70 5.38 5.98
N SER A 142 21.20 4.24 6.46
CA SER A 142 20.83 3.11 5.61
C SER A 142 19.56 3.40 4.81
N LEU A 143 19.50 2.91 3.57
CA LEU A 143 18.27 2.89 2.78
C LEU A 143 17.16 2.07 3.45
N PHE A 144 17.52 1.11 4.31
CA PHE A 144 16.60 0.24 5.05
C PHE A 144 16.50 0.62 6.54
N TYR A 145 16.83 1.86 6.88
CA TYR A 145 16.73 2.33 8.27
C TYR A 145 15.29 2.16 8.78
N ALA A 146 15.08 1.37 9.82
CA ALA A 146 13.74 1.01 10.31
C ALA A 146 13.15 2.04 11.28
N GLY A 147 13.89 3.12 11.56
CA GLY A 147 13.49 4.18 12.50
C GLY A 147 13.96 3.93 13.93
N PRO A 148 13.70 4.88 14.84
CA PRO A 148 14.06 4.76 16.26
C PRO A 148 13.13 3.83 17.07
N LYS A 149 11.91 3.58 16.58
CA LYS A 149 10.91 2.67 17.16
C LYS A 149 9.91 2.25 16.08
N PRO A 150 9.15 1.16 16.23
CA PRO A 150 8.03 0.89 15.34
C PRO A 150 7.02 2.05 15.39
N PHE A 151 6.42 2.35 14.24
CA PHE A 151 5.52 3.46 14.03
C PHE A 151 6.10 4.82 14.48
N SER A 152 7.38 5.05 14.19
CA SER A 152 8.00 6.37 14.38
C SER A 152 7.51 7.38 13.34
N GLU A 153 7.14 6.92 12.15
CA GLU A 153 6.77 7.80 11.05
C GLU A 153 5.26 8.10 11.08
N PRO A 154 4.85 9.38 11.05
CA PRO A 154 3.43 9.73 11.09
C PRO A 154 2.64 9.14 9.92
N GLU A 155 3.27 8.92 8.76
CA GLU A 155 2.68 8.26 7.61
C GLU A 155 2.32 6.79 7.91
N THR A 156 3.20 6.06 8.60
CA THR A 156 2.97 4.65 8.95
C THR A 156 1.98 4.50 10.10
N VAL A 157 2.00 5.43 11.07
CA VAL A 157 0.96 5.54 12.12
C VAL A 157 -0.41 5.73 11.46
N ALA A 158 -0.53 6.72 10.56
CA ALA A 158 -1.78 7.01 9.88
C ALA A 158 -2.26 5.83 9.02
N LEU A 159 -1.37 5.15 8.30
CA LEU A 159 -1.73 3.94 7.54
C LEU A 159 -2.23 2.82 8.47
N SER A 160 -1.55 2.54 9.58
CA SER A 160 -1.97 1.49 10.52
C SER A 160 -3.38 1.74 11.08
N GLN A 161 -3.68 2.99 11.43
CA GLN A 161 -5.00 3.39 11.91
C GLN A 161 -6.06 3.27 10.82
N ALA A 162 -5.74 3.66 9.59
CA ALA A 162 -6.64 3.51 8.45
C ALA A 162 -6.93 2.02 8.15
N ILE A 163 -5.92 1.15 8.15
CA ILE A 163 -6.11 -0.29 7.97
C ILE A 163 -7.01 -0.85 9.09
N HIS A 164 -6.72 -0.54 10.35
CA HIS A 164 -7.54 -0.99 11.49
C HIS A 164 -9.00 -0.52 11.39
N LYS A 165 -9.24 0.72 10.96
CA LYS A 165 -10.59 1.28 10.77
C LYS A 165 -11.46 0.42 9.84
N TYR A 166 -10.86 -0.22 8.83
CA TYR A 166 -11.59 -1.02 7.82
C TYR A 166 -11.37 -2.54 7.93
N ALA A 167 -10.48 -3.00 8.82
CA ALA A 167 -10.00 -4.37 8.89
C ALA A 167 -11.11 -5.44 8.94
N ASN A 168 -12.19 -5.19 9.66
CA ASN A 168 -13.31 -6.14 9.80
C ASN A 168 -13.99 -6.53 8.47
N ARG A 169 -13.92 -5.64 7.47
CA ARG A 169 -14.52 -5.83 6.14
C ARG A 169 -13.48 -6.06 5.05
N THR A 170 -12.23 -5.64 5.28
CA THR A 170 -11.14 -5.82 4.32
C THR A 170 -10.90 -7.30 4.07
N LYS A 171 -11.14 -7.74 2.84
CA LYS A 171 -10.82 -9.09 2.38
C LYS A 171 -9.46 -9.17 1.73
N LEU A 172 -9.01 -8.07 1.10
CA LEU A 172 -7.71 -7.98 0.44
C LEU A 172 -7.03 -6.66 0.76
N TYR A 173 -5.76 -6.74 1.16
CA TYR A 173 -4.83 -5.61 1.27
C TYR A 173 -3.77 -5.72 0.17
N LEU A 174 -3.54 -4.65 -0.57
CA LEU A 174 -2.53 -4.56 -1.63
C LEU A 174 -1.70 -3.29 -1.47
N THR A 175 -0.39 -3.42 -1.31
CA THR A 175 0.53 -2.27 -1.31
C THR A 175 1.39 -2.30 -2.56
N ILE A 176 1.24 -1.31 -3.44
CA ILE A 176 1.86 -1.32 -4.77
C ILE A 176 3.28 -0.75 -4.71
N HIS A 177 4.23 -1.56 -5.15
CA HIS A 177 5.65 -1.26 -5.25
C HIS A 177 6.21 -1.45 -6.67
N SER A 178 7.44 -1.01 -6.91
CA SER A 178 8.20 -1.27 -8.14
C SER A 178 9.69 -1.44 -7.84
N PRO A 179 10.51 -2.11 -8.68
CA PRO A 179 10.23 -2.53 -10.07
C PRO A 179 10.16 -4.05 -10.31
N ALA A 180 10.23 -4.88 -9.27
CA ALA A 180 10.66 -6.28 -9.39
C ALA A 180 9.79 -7.24 -10.22
N GLN A 181 8.58 -6.84 -10.65
CA GLN A 181 7.58 -7.73 -11.29
C GLN A 181 7.31 -8.98 -10.43
N CYS A 182 7.12 -8.78 -9.13
CA CYS A 182 6.75 -9.84 -8.22
C CYS A 182 5.36 -9.55 -7.66
N LEU A 183 4.63 -10.62 -7.33
CA LEU A 183 3.45 -10.56 -6.49
C LEU A 183 3.79 -11.30 -5.19
N LEU A 184 4.10 -10.54 -4.16
CA LEU A 184 4.65 -11.06 -2.91
C LEU A 184 3.56 -11.15 -1.85
N TYR A 185 3.49 -12.28 -1.17
CA TYR A 185 2.66 -12.46 0.02
C TYR A 185 3.54 -12.62 1.28
N PRO A 186 2.96 -12.65 2.50
CA PRO A 186 3.74 -12.89 3.71
C PRO A 186 4.48 -14.24 3.70
N TRP A 187 5.52 -14.44 4.48
CA TRP A 187 6.16 -13.46 5.35
C TRP A 187 7.37 -12.81 4.67
N GLY A 188 7.69 -11.59 5.09
CA GLY A 188 8.95 -10.91 4.80
C GLY A 188 9.97 -11.05 5.92
N TYR A 189 9.57 -11.31 7.17
CA TYR A 189 10.50 -11.40 8.31
C TYR A 189 11.09 -12.79 8.55
N THR A 190 10.51 -13.86 7.99
CA THR A 190 10.94 -15.26 8.14
C THR A 190 10.79 -16.01 6.81
N ASN A 191 11.52 -17.11 6.64
CA ASN A 191 11.38 -18.05 5.53
C ASN A 191 10.23 -19.05 5.72
N ASP A 192 9.64 -19.13 6.92
CA ASP A 192 8.48 -19.96 7.19
C ASP A 192 7.28 -19.54 6.33
N PRO A 193 6.43 -20.50 5.88
CA PRO A 193 5.23 -20.16 5.12
C PRO A 193 4.13 -19.58 6.04
N PRO A 194 3.27 -18.68 5.54
CA PRO A 194 2.06 -18.28 6.23
C PRO A 194 1.05 -19.44 6.27
N SER A 195 0.15 -19.45 7.24
CA SER A 195 -0.78 -20.57 7.48
C SER A 195 -1.74 -20.85 6.31
N ASN A 196 -2.03 -19.84 5.49
CA ASN A 196 -2.85 -19.95 4.28
C ASN A 196 -2.03 -19.76 2.98
N GLU A 197 -0.74 -20.11 2.98
CA GLU A 197 0.16 -19.97 1.82
C GLU A 197 -0.47 -20.48 0.51
N ARG A 198 -1.06 -21.67 0.50
CA ARG A 198 -1.71 -22.24 -0.70
C ARG A 198 -2.77 -21.31 -1.28
N GLN A 199 -3.62 -20.73 -0.42
CA GLN A 199 -4.66 -19.79 -0.86
C GLN A 199 -4.06 -18.52 -1.47
N LEU A 200 -2.98 -18.02 -0.85
CA LEU A 200 -2.26 -16.84 -1.35
C LEU A 200 -1.60 -17.11 -2.70
N HIS A 201 -0.93 -18.25 -2.82
CA HIS A 201 -0.25 -18.66 -4.05
C HIS A 201 -1.25 -18.89 -5.20
N ASP A 202 -2.35 -19.62 -4.95
CA ASP A 202 -3.37 -19.92 -5.96
C ASP A 202 -4.05 -18.64 -6.49
N LEU A 203 -4.30 -17.65 -5.64
CA LEU A 203 -4.81 -16.35 -6.07
C LEU A 203 -3.74 -15.58 -6.83
N GLY A 204 -2.49 -15.61 -6.37
CA GLY A 204 -1.37 -14.95 -7.04
C GLY A 204 -1.15 -15.45 -8.47
N GLU A 205 -1.22 -16.77 -8.68
CA GLU A 205 -1.14 -17.35 -10.03
C GLU A 205 -2.26 -16.88 -10.96
N LYS A 206 -3.48 -16.68 -10.44
CA LYS A 206 -4.59 -16.15 -11.24
C LYS A 206 -4.33 -14.71 -11.65
N VAL A 207 -3.77 -13.89 -10.74
CA VAL A 207 -3.39 -12.51 -11.03
C VAL A 207 -2.26 -12.46 -12.05
N ALA A 208 -1.19 -13.22 -11.87
CA ALA A 208 -0.06 -13.25 -12.80
C ALA A 208 -0.49 -13.73 -14.20
N ARG A 209 -1.36 -14.74 -14.29
CA ARG A 209 -1.94 -15.17 -15.57
C ARG A 209 -2.79 -14.08 -16.23
N ALA A 210 -3.56 -13.33 -15.46
CA ALA A 210 -4.36 -12.22 -15.99
C ALA A 210 -3.47 -11.08 -16.52
N ILE A 211 -2.37 -10.77 -15.84
CA ILE A 211 -1.36 -9.79 -16.31
C ILE A 211 -0.70 -10.29 -17.60
N PHE A 212 -0.23 -11.54 -17.61
CA PHE A 212 0.41 -12.15 -18.78
C PHE A 212 -0.51 -12.13 -20.01
N ALA A 213 -1.81 -12.34 -19.84
CA ALA A 213 -2.78 -12.32 -20.94
C ALA A 213 -2.93 -10.95 -21.63
N VAL A 214 -2.53 -9.84 -20.97
CA VAL A 214 -2.63 -8.49 -21.54
C VAL A 214 -1.43 -8.16 -22.41
N ASN A 215 -0.21 -8.45 -21.95
CA ASN A 215 1.03 -7.99 -22.60
C ASN A 215 2.22 -8.94 -22.45
N ALA A 216 1.99 -10.20 -22.06
CA ALA A 216 3.01 -11.22 -21.81
C ALA A 216 4.04 -10.89 -20.71
N THR A 217 3.79 -9.90 -19.86
CA THR A 217 4.65 -9.66 -18.69
C THR A 217 4.46 -10.78 -17.68
N THR A 218 5.57 -11.41 -17.28
CA THR A 218 5.61 -12.47 -16.26
C THR A 218 5.83 -11.88 -14.88
N TYR A 219 5.17 -12.46 -13.87
CA TYR A 219 5.33 -12.10 -12.47
C TYR A 219 5.74 -13.32 -11.65
N ASP A 220 6.78 -13.18 -10.84
CA ASP A 220 7.16 -14.18 -9.84
C ASP A 220 6.23 -14.10 -8.63
N ILE A 221 5.86 -15.25 -8.06
CA ILE A 221 4.88 -15.35 -6.98
C ILE A 221 5.50 -16.12 -5.82
N GLY A 222 5.41 -15.57 -4.62
CA GLY A 222 5.84 -16.28 -3.43
C GLY A 222 5.87 -15.40 -2.18
N SER A 223 6.39 -15.95 -1.08
CA SER A 223 6.62 -15.13 0.11
C SER A 223 7.72 -14.10 -0.17
N SER A 224 7.59 -12.91 0.41
CA SER A 224 8.58 -11.84 0.23
C SER A 224 10.00 -12.28 0.60
N PHE A 225 10.15 -13.04 1.70
CA PHE A 225 11.46 -13.52 2.15
C PHE A 225 12.10 -14.47 1.13
N ASN A 226 11.33 -15.43 0.60
CA ASN A 226 11.86 -16.49 -0.26
C ASN A 226 11.98 -16.08 -1.74
N THR A 227 11.23 -15.07 -2.19
CA THR A 227 11.12 -14.70 -3.62
C THR A 227 11.96 -13.48 -3.97
N LEU A 228 12.02 -12.48 -3.10
CA LEU A 228 12.70 -11.22 -3.39
C LEU A 228 13.81 -10.95 -2.38
N ASN A 229 13.45 -10.61 -1.15
CA ASN A 229 14.39 -10.34 -0.07
C ASN A 229 13.69 -10.28 1.30
N PRO A 230 14.42 -10.51 2.40
CA PRO A 230 13.91 -10.28 3.76
C PRO A 230 13.47 -8.82 3.96
N ALA A 231 12.34 -8.63 4.64
CA ALA A 231 11.65 -7.37 4.84
C ALA A 231 10.76 -7.40 6.10
N ALA A 232 11.39 -7.45 7.28
CA ALA A 232 10.68 -7.31 8.55
C ALA A 232 10.15 -5.88 8.77
N GLY A 233 9.08 -5.73 9.56
CA GLY A 233 8.41 -4.45 9.77
C GLY A 233 7.73 -3.89 8.52
N SER A 234 7.27 -4.75 7.61
CA SER A 234 6.56 -4.35 6.39
C SER A 234 5.05 -4.18 6.63
N SER A 235 4.42 -3.32 5.83
CA SER A 235 2.96 -3.06 5.92
C SER A 235 2.14 -4.30 5.59
N ARG A 236 2.55 -5.09 4.60
CA ARG A 236 1.90 -6.34 4.19
C ARG A 236 1.90 -7.39 5.30
N ASP A 237 3.05 -7.62 5.91
CA ASP A 237 3.13 -8.60 7.01
C ASP A 237 2.27 -8.13 8.19
N TRP A 238 2.27 -6.82 8.49
CA TRP A 238 1.48 -6.25 9.58
C TRP A 238 -0.02 -6.35 9.31
N ALA A 239 -0.46 -6.05 8.08
CA ALA A 239 -1.85 -6.20 7.65
C ALA A 239 -2.33 -7.65 7.79
N TYR A 240 -1.48 -8.62 7.44
CA TYR A 240 -1.79 -10.03 7.58
C TYR A 240 -1.79 -10.50 9.04
N GLY A 241 -0.68 -10.29 9.75
CA GLY A 241 -0.42 -10.89 11.07
C GLY A 241 -1.02 -10.13 12.26
N VAL A 242 -1.27 -8.83 12.12
CA VAL A 242 -1.80 -7.98 13.21
C VAL A 242 -3.20 -7.48 12.89
N ALA A 243 -3.46 -7.02 11.66
CA ALA A 243 -4.80 -6.55 11.26
C ALA A 243 -5.73 -7.69 10.80
N ASN A 244 -5.27 -8.94 10.79
CA ASN A 244 -6.03 -10.14 10.41
C ASN A 244 -6.63 -10.10 9.00
N ILE A 245 -5.93 -9.48 8.04
CA ILE A 245 -6.34 -9.45 6.63
C ILE A 245 -5.69 -10.62 5.89
N SER A 246 -6.43 -11.72 5.80
CA SER A 246 -5.95 -13.01 5.28
C SER A 246 -5.39 -13.01 3.85
N LEU A 247 -5.78 -12.05 3.00
CA LEU A 247 -5.21 -11.86 1.67
C LEU A 247 -4.44 -10.53 1.66
N SER A 248 -3.13 -10.59 1.90
CA SER A 248 -2.27 -9.40 1.92
C SER A 248 -1.14 -9.57 0.92
N TYR A 249 -0.97 -8.60 0.02
CA TYR A 249 0.01 -8.66 -1.06
C TYR A 249 0.81 -7.36 -1.19
N THR A 250 2.01 -7.51 -1.76
CA THR A 250 2.81 -6.46 -2.37
C THR A 250 2.92 -6.71 -3.86
#